data_AF-A0A151ABJ7-F1
#
_entry.id   AF-A0A151ABJ7-F1
#
_cell.length_a   1.000
_cell.length_b   1.000
_cell.length_c   1.000
_cell.angle_alpha   90.00
_cell.angle_beta   90.00
_cell.angle_gamma   90.00
#
_symmetry.space_group_name_H-M   'P 1'
#
loop_
_entity.id
_entity.type
_entity.pdbx_description
1 polymer ?
#
loop_
_entity_poly.entity_id
_entity_poly.type
_entity_poly.pdbx_seq_one_letter_code
_entity_poly.pdbx_strand_id
1 'polypeptide(L)' 'MVTEEGVPPFDCHRRSCETTADFWVYERYQEENDLGAVEAEVPLCRTHTAEERPHNLDRAGPEYVFRIVPIGTDSREE' A
#
# COMPACT_ATOMS: atom_id res chain seq x y z
N MET A 1 -3.08 0.49 31.96
CA MET A 1 -2.94 -0.48 30.86
C MET A 1 -3.43 0.23 29.61
N VAL A 2 -2.52 0.95 28.93
CA VAL A 2 -2.82 1.45 27.60
C VAL A 2 -2.81 0.21 26.70
N THR A 3 -3.91 -0.09 26.03
CA THR A 3 -3.85 -1.00 24.90
C THR A 3 -2.96 -0.31 23.91
N GLU A 4 -1.76 -0.85 23.70
CA GLU A 4 -0.97 -0.56 22.51
C GLU A 4 -1.93 -0.75 21.34
N GLU A 5 -2.40 0.34 20.74
CA GLU A 5 -3.15 0.30 19.48
C GLU A 5 -2.13 0.01 18.37
N GLY A 6 -1.45 -1.12 18.50
CA GLY A 6 -0.76 -1.78 17.41
C GLY A 6 -1.84 -2.08 16.39
N VAL A 7 -1.83 -1.29 15.32
CA VAL A 7 -2.64 -1.52 14.13
C VAL A 7 -2.59 -3.04 13.87
N PRO A 8 -3.73 -3.74 13.85
CA PRO A 8 -3.72 -5.20 13.76
C PRO A 8 -2.86 -5.61 12.56
N PRO A 9 -2.09 -6.71 12.65
CA PRO A 9 -1.23 -7.13 11.54
C PRO A 9 -2.14 -7.32 10.32
N PHE A 10 -2.14 -6.36 9.39
CA PHE A 10 -2.98 -6.46 8.21
C PHE A 10 -2.56 -7.70 7.45
N ASP A 11 -3.48 -8.57 7.07
CA ASP A 11 -3.14 -9.68 6.21
C ASP A 11 -2.78 -9.15 4.82
N CYS A 12 -1.85 -9.84 4.15
CA CYS A 12 -1.54 -9.56 2.77
C CYS A 12 -2.82 -9.65 1.92
N HIS A 13 -3.12 -8.58 1.17
CA HIS A 13 -4.31 -8.52 0.33
C HIS A 13 -4.32 -9.55 -0.82
N ARG A 14 -3.18 -10.19 -1.10
CA ARG A 14 -3.08 -11.17 -2.18
C ARG A 14 -3.97 -12.39 -1.88
N ARG A 15 -4.75 -12.80 -2.89
CA ARG A 15 -5.57 -14.01 -2.78
C ARG A 15 -4.71 -15.22 -2.40
N SER A 16 -5.19 -16.01 -1.44
CA SER A 16 -4.50 -17.20 -0.93
C SER A 16 -3.14 -16.90 -0.26
N CYS A 17 -2.96 -15.68 0.27
CA CYS A 17 -1.84 -15.35 1.13
C CYS A 17 -2.35 -15.04 2.55
N GLU A 18 -1.90 -15.82 3.53
CA GLU A 18 -2.22 -15.64 4.96
C GLU A 18 -1.03 -15.03 5.71
N THR A 19 -0.08 -14.45 4.98
CA THR A 19 1.08 -13.79 5.58
C THR A 19 0.72 -12.38 6.00
N THR A 20 1.24 -11.95 7.14
CA THR A 20 1.15 -10.56 7.59
C THR A 20 1.78 -9.60 6.57
N ALA A 21 1.15 -8.46 6.37
CA ALA A 21 1.64 -7.38 5.53
C ALA A 21 2.75 -6.61 6.25
N ASP A 22 3.80 -6.31 5.48
CA ASP A 22 4.95 -5.52 5.90
C ASP A 22 4.92 -4.11 5.29
N PHE A 23 4.13 -3.91 4.23
CA PHE A 23 4.10 -2.68 3.45
C PHE A 23 2.68 -2.27 3.07
N TRP A 24 2.44 -0.96 3.04
CA TRP A 24 1.34 -0.36 2.31
C TRP A 24 1.82 0.04 0.91
N VAL A 25 1.14 -0.46 -0.11
CA VAL A 25 1.33 -0.03 -1.50
C VAL A 25 0.22 0.93 -1.87
N TYR A 26 0.60 2.13 -2.27
CA TYR A 26 -0.28 3.20 -2.71
C TYR A 26 -0.09 3.44 -4.20
N GLU A 27 -1.19 3.55 -4.93
CA GLU A 27 -1.21 4.04 -6.30
C GLU A 27 -2.27 5.12 -6.45
N ARG A 28 -1.83 6.34 -6.74
CA ARG A 28 -2.68 7.46 -7.13
C ARG A 28 -2.62 7.65 -8.63
N TYR A 29 -3.77 7.65 -9.29
CA TYR A 29 -3.88 7.77 -10.75
C TYR A 29 -5.12 8.56 -11.16
N GLN A 30 -5.16 9.06 -12.39
CA GLN A 30 -6.30 9.80 -12.90
C GLN A 30 -7.45 8.84 -13.23
N GLU A 31 -8.66 9.12 -12.75
CA GLU A 31 -9.82 8.34 -13.18
C GLU A 31 -10.23 8.68 -14.62
N GLU A 32 -10.71 7.68 -15.34
CA GLU A 32 -11.13 7.78 -16.74
C GLU A 32 -12.29 8.77 -16.97
N ASN A 33 -13.11 9.04 -15.95
CA ASN A 33 -14.30 9.89 -16.06
C ASN A 33 -14.05 11.38 -15.71
N ASP A 34 -12.79 11.82 -15.63
CA ASP A 34 -12.44 13.20 -15.23
C ASP A 34 -12.96 13.61 -13.83
N LEU A 35 -13.33 12.62 -13.00
CA LEU A 35 -13.84 12.85 -11.64
C LEU A 35 -12.73 13.21 -10.63
N GLY A 36 -11.48 13.12 -11.04
CA GLY A 36 -10.30 13.45 -10.26
C GLY A 36 -9.32 12.29 -10.14
N ALA A 37 -8.29 12.49 -9.31
CA ALA A 37 -7.33 11.44 -8.99
C ALA A 37 -7.92 10.47 -7.96
N VAL A 38 -7.82 9.18 -8.21
CA VAL A 38 -8.21 8.09 -7.32
C VAL A 38 -6.97 7.56 -6.62
N GLU A 39 -7.11 7.23 -5.34
CA GLU A 39 -6.07 6.62 -4.52
C GLU A 39 -6.47 5.17 -4.21
N ALA A 40 -5.62 4.23 -4.61
CA ALA A 40 -5.73 2.83 -4.24
C ALA A 40 -4.65 2.50 -3.21
N GLU A 41 -5.03 1.81 -2.13
CA GLU A 41 -4.12 1.35 -1.09
C GLU A 41 -4.32 -0.14 -0.81
N VAL A 42 -3.22 -0.90 -0.75
CA VAL A 42 -3.26 -2.33 -0.43
C VAL A 42 -2.12 -2.72 0.51
N PRO A 43 -2.41 -3.45 1.59
CA PRO A 43 -1.38 -4.01 2.45
C PRO A 43 -0.83 -5.28 1.81
N LEU A 44 0.50 -5.39 1.68
CA LEU A 44 1.18 -6.55 1.10
C LEU A 44 2.34 -7.01 1.98
N CYS A 45 2.58 -8.32 1.99
CA CYS A 45 3.80 -8.89 2.56
C CYS A 45 5.01 -8.63 1.65
N ARG A 46 6.22 -8.71 2.22
CA ARG A 46 7.47 -8.44 1.48
C ARG A 46 7.59 -9.17 0.13
N THR A 47 7.16 -10.42 0.05
CA THR A 47 7.23 -11.21 -1.19
C THR A 47 6.38 -10.60 -2.29
N HIS A 48 5.10 -10.34 -2.00
CA HIS A 48 4.18 -9.79 -2.99
C HIS A 48 4.50 -8.32 -3.30
N THR A 49 4.99 -7.55 -2.32
CA THR A 49 5.49 -6.18 -2.57
C THR A 49 6.65 -6.17 -3.57
N ALA A 50 7.53 -7.18 -3.57
CA ALA A 50 8.65 -7.26 -4.52
C ALA A 50 8.20 -7.58 -5.96
N GLU A 51 7.05 -8.23 -6.10
CA GLU A 51 6.44 -8.54 -7.40
C GLU A 51 5.53 -7.42 -7.90
N GLU A 52 5.07 -6.56 -6.99
CA GLU A 52 4.10 -5.52 -7.26
C GLU A 52 4.66 -4.42 -8.17
N ARG A 53 3.79 -3.93 -9.05
CA ARG A 53 4.09 -2.89 -10.02
C ARG A 53 2.94 -1.91 -10.10
N PRO A 54 3.20 -0.67 -10.53
CA PRO A 54 2.19 0.22 -11.06
C PRO A 54 1.17 -0.47 -11.97
N HIS A 55 -0.12 -0.47 -11.62
CA HIS A 55 -1.16 -1.07 -12.47
C HIS A 55 -1.79 -0.06 -13.42
N ASN A 56 -1.74 1.24 -13.08
CA ASN A 56 -2.46 2.30 -13.77
C ASN A 56 -1.50 3.31 -14.45
N LEU A 57 -0.35 2.84 -14.96
CA LEU A 57 0.62 3.70 -15.66
C LEU A 57 0.04 4.35 -16.92
N ASP A 58 -0.87 3.68 -17.60
CA ASP A 58 -1.62 4.24 -18.74
C ASP A 58 -2.51 5.43 -18.34
N ARG A 59 -2.81 5.58 -17.05
CA ARG A 59 -3.56 6.68 -16.44
C ARG A 59 -2.68 7.61 -15.60
N ALA A 60 -1.37 7.62 -15.87
CA ALA A 60 -0.44 8.50 -15.19
C ALA A 60 -0.69 9.97 -15.57
N GLY A 61 -1.34 10.70 -14.66
CA GLY A 61 -1.51 12.14 -14.71
C GLY A 61 -0.38 12.91 -14.00
N PRO A 62 -0.48 14.25 -13.92
CA PRO A 62 0.50 15.08 -13.21
C PRO A 62 0.58 14.79 -11.71
N GLU A 63 -0.48 14.22 -11.13
CA GLU A 63 -0.55 13.81 -9.72
C GLU A 63 -0.28 12.30 -9.52
N TYR A 64 0.21 11.60 -10.55
CA TYR A 64 0.45 10.17 -10.46
C TYR A 64 1.54 9.85 -9.43
N VAL A 65 1.24 8.94 -8.52
CA VAL A 65 2.17 8.50 -7.48
C VAL A 65 2.02 7.00 -7.28
N PHE A 66 3.11 6.26 -7.42
CA PHE A 66 3.22 4.89 -6.90
C PHE A 66 4.21 4.90 -5.74
N ARG A 67 3.75 4.50 -4.55
CA ARG A 67 4.56 4.55 -3.33
C ARG A 67 4.40 3.27 -2.53
N ILE A 68 5.51 2.75 -2.03
CA ILE A 68 5.54 1.65 -1.07
C ILE A 68 6.04 2.23 0.26
N VAL A 69 5.27 2.05 1.33
CA VAL A 69 5.60 2.53 2.67
C VAL A 69 5.66 1.33 3.61
N PRO A 70 6.72 1.14 4.42
CA PRO A 70 6.73 0.10 5.43
C PRO A 70 5.63 0.34 6.47
N ILE A 71 4.90 -0.71 6.82
CA ILE A 71 4.01 -0.74 7.97
C ILE A 71 4.93 -0.85 9.18
N GLY A 72 5.08 0.23 9.94
CA GLY A 72 6.09 0.33 10.97
C GLY A 72 6.12 -0.89 11.89
N THR A 73 7.27 -1.55 11.97
CA THR A 73 7.88 -1.69 13.29
C THR A 73 8.54 -0.33 13.56
N ASP A 74 8.25 0.26 14.71
CA ASP A 74 8.63 1.62 15.11
C ASP A 74 10.00 2.07 14.56
N SER A 75 10.02 3.12 13.75
CA SER A 75 11.27 3.78 13.31
C SER A 75 11.64 4.93 14.26
N ARG A 76 11.63 4.66 15.56
CA ARG A 76 12.46 5.35 16.56
C ARG A 76 13.30 4.19 17.11
N GLU A 77 14.57 4.05 16.76
CA GLU A 77 15.79 4.68 17.32
C GLU A 77 16.88 4.57 16.22
N GLU A 78 17.69 5.59 15.90
CA GLU A 78 18.91 6.01 16.63
C GLU A 78 19.25 7.51 16.43
#